data_AF-A0A918PG81-F1
#
_entry.id   AF-A0A918PG81-F1
#
_cell.length_a   1.000
_cell.length_b   1.000
_cell.length_c   1.000
_cell.angle_alpha   90.00
_cell.angle_beta   90.00
_cell.angle_gamma   90.00
#
_symmetry.space_group_name_H-M   'P 1'
#
loop_
_entity.id
_entity.type
_entity.pdbx_description
1 polymer ?
#
loop_
_entity_poly.entity_id
_entity_poly.type
_entity_poly.pdbx_seq_one_letter_code
_entity_poly.pdbx_strand_id
1 'polypeptide(L)'
;MATGRMVLLQTDVTLPGTFPLEFTRTFESAYRNGGWFGPAWASTIDERLEIDAEGVCHVAADGSVRAYPHPAPGLPVTLVQGIPWSLERHPDGSYELTDPVTRITRTFEPPAGAAPGGDGTARLASLADRLGNWISVDWESLGRPHSMAHSGGYELHFTCATDRITHLSLTTPDGPVRLRTYAYSERGFLTSVADADDRTTRYQADERGRIVAWTDTNGRSFSYTYDDADRCVHHSGGGPVRVAPGRHHRSGID
;
A
#
# COMPACT_ATOMS: atom_id res chain seq x y z
N MET A 1 -7.02 21.66 -3.83
CA MET A 1 -5.80 22.26 -4.42
C MET A 1 -4.99 21.11 -5.01
N ALA A 2 -4.68 21.12 -6.30
CA ALA A 2 -3.85 20.07 -6.89
C ALA A 2 -2.41 20.26 -6.38
N THR A 3 -1.88 19.28 -5.65
CA THR A 3 -0.53 19.34 -5.04
C THR A 3 0.59 19.19 -6.08
N GLY A 4 0.25 18.80 -7.31
CA GLY A 4 1.22 18.49 -8.37
C GLY A 4 1.97 17.18 -8.15
N ARG A 5 1.62 16.40 -7.12
CA ARG A 5 2.24 15.11 -6.83
C ARG A 5 1.87 14.08 -7.90
N MET A 6 2.85 13.32 -8.39
CA MET A 6 2.58 12.11 -9.15
C MET A 6 2.21 11.01 -8.16
N VAL A 7 1.01 10.43 -8.34
CA VAL A 7 0.50 9.31 -7.55
C VAL A 7 0.23 8.15 -8.50
N LEU A 8 0.67 6.95 -8.11
CA LEU A 8 0.37 5.72 -8.82
C LEU A 8 -0.11 4.66 -7.83
N LEU A 9 -1.41 4.37 -7.86
CA LEU A 9 -2.03 3.28 -7.11
C LEU A 9 -1.91 1.97 -7.91
N GLN A 10 -1.50 0.90 -7.23
CA GLN A 10 -1.43 -0.45 -7.76
C GLN A 10 -2.15 -1.41 -6.81
N THR A 11 -3.06 -2.21 -7.35
CA THR A 11 -3.63 -3.36 -6.65
C THR A 11 -2.91 -4.60 -7.14
N ASP A 12 -2.08 -5.18 -6.27
CA ASP A 12 -1.28 -6.35 -6.63
C ASP A 12 -2.08 -7.64 -6.49
N VAL A 13 -2.92 -7.75 -5.47
CA VAL A 13 -3.76 -8.91 -5.21
C VAL A 13 -5.14 -8.45 -4.73
N THR A 14 -6.19 -9.05 -5.29
CA THR A 14 -7.56 -8.96 -4.78
C THR A 14 -8.08 -10.38 -4.58
N LEU A 15 -8.39 -10.75 -3.34
CA LEU A 15 -9.04 -12.01 -3.02
C LEU A 15 -10.51 -11.72 -2.64
N PRO A 16 -11.47 -12.27 -3.38
CA PRO A 16 -12.87 -11.93 -3.23
C PRO A 16 -13.46 -12.48 -1.92
N GLY A 17 -14.33 -11.72 -1.27
CA GLY A 17 -15.04 -12.14 -0.07
C GLY A 17 -16.05 -11.07 0.34
N THR A 18 -16.82 -11.30 1.40
CA THR A 18 -17.69 -10.26 1.98
C THR A 18 -16.87 -9.04 2.44
N PHE A 19 -15.65 -9.29 2.90
CA PHE A 19 -14.65 -8.29 3.25
C PHE A 19 -13.36 -8.57 2.44
N PRO A 20 -13.27 -8.16 1.16
CA PRO A 20 -12.17 -8.57 0.29
C PRO A 20 -10.79 -8.26 0.86
N LEU A 21 -9.84 -9.17 0.68
CA LEU A 21 -8.42 -8.88 0.93
C LEU A 21 -7.85 -8.18 -0.29
N GLU A 22 -7.50 -6.92 -0.14
CA GLU A 22 -6.80 -6.13 -1.14
C GLU A 22 -5.37 -5.81 -0.68
N PHE A 23 -4.39 -6.34 -1.41
CA PHE A 23 -3.00 -5.98 -1.22
C PHE A 23 -2.64 -4.88 -2.23
N THR A 24 -2.42 -3.67 -1.72
CA THR A 24 -2.19 -2.48 -2.54
C THR A 24 -0.85 -1.84 -2.24
N ARG A 25 -0.38 -1.06 -3.22
CA ARG A 25 0.77 -0.17 -3.08
C ARG A 25 0.47 1.16 -3.72
N THR A 26 0.89 2.23 -3.07
CA THR A 26 0.70 3.61 -3.54
C THR A 26 2.05 4.27 -3.63
N PHE A 27 2.48 4.60 -4.85
CA PHE A 27 3.61 5.48 -5.07
C PHE A 27 3.14 6.92 -4.98
N GLU A 28 3.93 7.77 -4.32
CA GLU A 28 3.81 9.22 -4.42
C GLU A 28 5.19 9.87 -4.51
N SER A 29 5.35 10.78 -5.47
CA SER A 29 6.64 11.44 -5.77
C SER A 29 7.38 12.06 -4.57
N ALA A 30 6.67 12.57 -3.54
CA ALA A 30 7.28 13.16 -2.35
C ALA A 30 7.24 12.26 -1.10
N TYR A 31 6.55 11.13 -1.16
CA TYR A 31 6.40 10.22 -0.02
C TYR A 31 7.71 9.49 0.26
N ARG A 32 8.13 9.44 1.52
CA ARG A 32 9.39 8.79 1.94
C ARG A 32 9.25 7.87 3.15
N ASN A 33 8.02 7.56 3.57
CA ASN A 33 7.74 6.72 4.74
C ASN A 33 7.50 5.24 4.38
N GLY A 34 7.89 4.83 3.17
CA GLY A 34 7.74 3.46 2.68
C GLY A 34 8.73 2.48 3.32
N GLY A 35 8.35 1.20 3.33
CA GLY A 35 9.15 0.12 3.92
C GLY A 35 9.46 -0.95 2.89
N TRP A 36 8.64 -2.00 2.85
CA TRP A 36 8.93 -3.27 2.18
C TRP A 36 9.03 -3.20 0.65
N PHE A 37 8.53 -2.13 0.03
CA PHE A 37 8.63 -1.86 -1.42
C PHE A 37 9.54 -0.68 -1.75
N GLY A 38 10.31 -0.22 -0.76
CA GLY A 38 11.19 0.94 -0.88
C GLY A 38 10.53 2.25 -0.41
N PRO A 39 11.32 3.32 -0.28
CA PRO A 39 10.93 4.50 0.48
C PRO A 39 9.77 5.29 -0.13
N ALA A 40 9.57 5.22 -1.45
CA ALA A 40 8.55 5.98 -2.16
C ALA A 40 7.21 5.24 -2.34
N TRP A 41 7.08 4.04 -1.79
CA TRP A 41 5.87 3.23 -1.86
C TRP A 41 5.27 3.05 -0.47
N ALA A 42 4.03 3.48 -0.28
CA ALA A 42 3.17 2.98 0.79
C ALA A 42 2.57 1.65 0.35
N SER A 43 2.22 0.78 1.30
CA SER A 43 1.57 -0.49 1.00
C SER A 43 0.69 -0.96 2.15
N THR A 44 -0.21 -1.92 1.88
CA THR A 44 -1.06 -2.54 2.92
C THR A 44 -0.23 -3.02 4.12
N ILE A 45 0.97 -3.56 3.89
CA ILE A 45 1.84 -4.11 4.94
C ILE A 45 2.78 -3.08 5.57
N ASP A 46 2.90 -1.89 4.98
CA ASP A 46 3.66 -0.77 5.57
C ASP A 46 2.79 0.09 6.51
N GLU A 47 1.48 -0.18 6.58
CA GLU A 47 0.56 0.53 7.45
C GLU A 47 0.92 0.31 8.93
N ARG A 48 1.08 1.42 9.67
CA ARG A 48 1.59 1.41 11.04
C ARG A 48 1.29 2.71 11.77
N LEU A 49 1.53 2.70 13.08
CA LEU A 49 1.61 3.89 13.91
C LEU A 49 3.07 4.14 14.28
N GLU A 50 3.54 5.37 14.07
CA GLU A 50 4.82 5.86 14.60
C GLU A 50 4.52 6.70 15.85
N ILE A 51 5.12 6.33 16.97
CA ILE A 51 4.84 6.91 18.29
C ILE A 51 6.12 7.57 18.80
N ASP A 52 6.02 8.83 19.20
CA ASP A 52 7.12 9.59 19.79
C ASP A 52 6.63 10.51 20.92
N ALA A 53 7.51 11.35 21.45
CA ALA A 53 7.18 12.28 22.52
C ALA A 53 6.09 13.32 22.15
N GLU A 54 5.86 13.60 20.87
CA GLU A 54 4.87 14.57 20.39
C GLU A 54 3.48 13.95 20.24
N GLY A 55 3.40 12.69 19.79
CA GLY A 55 2.12 12.03 19.59
C GLY A 55 2.21 10.72 18.82
N VAL A 56 1.15 10.47 18.04
CA VAL A 56 1.03 9.26 17.20
C VAL A 56 0.77 9.68 15.76
N CYS A 57 1.59 9.18 14.83
CA CYS A 57 1.39 9.34 13.40
C CYS A 57 0.95 8.02 12.77
N HIS A 58 -0.27 7.97 12.23
CA HIS A 58 -0.72 6.88 11.37
C HIS A 58 -0.15 7.03 9.98
N VAL A 59 0.74 6.12 9.59
CA VAL A 59 1.24 6.00 8.21
C VAL A 59 0.37 4.97 7.51
N ALA A 60 -0.44 5.40 6.54
CA ALA A 60 -1.46 4.58 5.92
C ALA A 60 -1.03 4.01 4.56
N ALA A 61 -1.67 2.90 4.15
CA ALA A 61 -1.40 2.23 2.86
C ALA A 61 -1.69 3.10 1.62
N ASP A 62 -2.52 4.14 1.78
CA ASP A 62 -2.83 5.13 0.73
C ASP A 62 -1.76 6.24 0.60
N GLY A 63 -0.68 6.18 1.38
CA GLY A 63 0.40 7.17 1.38
C GLY A 63 0.13 8.39 2.26
N SER A 64 -1.04 8.49 2.89
CA SER A 64 -1.32 9.58 3.83
C SER A 64 -0.66 9.35 5.20
N VAL A 65 -0.30 10.45 5.85
CA VAL A 65 0.15 10.47 7.23
C VAL A 65 -0.83 11.30 8.03
N ARG A 66 -1.33 10.75 9.13
CA ARG A 66 -2.36 11.40 9.95
C ARG A 66 -1.90 11.47 11.41
N ALA A 67 -1.87 12.68 11.97
CA ALA A 67 -1.37 12.94 13.31
C ALA A 67 -2.50 12.92 14.35
N TYR A 68 -2.21 12.28 15.48
CA TYR A 68 -3.08 12.16 16.65
C TYR A 68 -2.31 12.58 17.91
N PRO A 69 -2.99 13.16 18.90
CA PRO A 69 -2.42 13.24 20.25
C PRO A 69 -2.27 11.85 20.85
N HIS A 70 -1.50 11.73 21.93
CA HIS A 70 -1.44 10.48 22.70
C HIS A 70 -2.80 10.16 23.35
N PRO A 71 -3.46 9.03 22.99
CA PRO A 71 -4.65 8.59 23.71
C PRO A 71 -4.30 8.18 25.14
N ALA A 72 -5.19 8.40 26.11
CA ALA A 72 -5.12 7.68 27.38
C ALA A 72 -5.75 6.28 27.20
N PRO A 73 -5.39 5.28 28.02
CA PRO A 73 -5.97 3.94 27.87
C PRO A 73 -7.50 3.99 28.01
N GLY A 74 -8.23 3.45 27.03
CA GLY A 74 -9.70 3.45 27.01
C GLY A 74 -10.35 4.82 26.73
N LEU A 75 -9.57 5.85 26.42
CA LEU A 75 -10.06 7.19 26.08
C LEU A 75 -9.66 7.52 24.63
N PRO A 76 -10.57 7.31 23.65
CA PRO A 76 -10.26 7.54 22.25
C PRO A 76 -10.01 9.02 21.94
N VAL A 77 -9.12 9.26 21.01
CA VAL A 77 -8.83 10.59 20.44
C VAL A 77 -9.19 10.60 18.96
N THR A 78 -9.39 11.79 18.40
CA THR A 78 -9.65 11.95 16.96
C THR A 78 -8.56 12.75 16.28
N LEU A 79 -8.54 12.69 14.95
CA LEU A 79 -7.61 13.46 14.14
C LEU A 79 -7.66 14.95 14.46
N VAL A 80 -6.48 15.57 14.51
CA VAL A 80 -6.34 17.02 14.69
C VAL A 80 -6.99 17.79 13.53
N GLN A 81 -6.99 17.21 12.32
CA GLN A 81 -7.62 17.77 11.12
C GLN A 81 -8.19 16.67 10.20
N GLY A 82 -9.37 16.91 9.62
CA GLY A 82 -9.98 16.03 8.62
C GLY A 82 -11.18 15.21 9.13
N ILE A 83 -11.48 14.10 8.45
CA ILE A 83 -12.53 13.16 8.86
C ILE A 83 -12.12 12.56 10.21
N PRO A 84 -12.97 12.53 11.24
CA PRO A 84 -12.56 12.19 12.60
C PRO A 84 -12.43 10.67 12.79
N TRP A 85 -11.36 10.08 12.25
CA TRP A 85 -10.94 8.72 12.60
C TRP A 85 -10.63 8.67 14.09
N SER A 86 -11.09 7.60 14.75
CA SER A 86 -10.94 7.42 16.19
C SER A 86 -9.76 6.49 16.48
N LEU A 87 -8.81 6.95 17.27
CA LEU A 87 -7.65 6.19 17.74
C LEU A 87 -7.77 5.95 19.25
N GLU A 88 -7.77 4.70 19.67
CA GLU A 88 -7.76 4.28 21.07
C GLU A 88 -6.48 3.48 21.39
N ARG A 89 -5.96 3.61 22.61
CA ARG A 89 -4.97 2.67 23.16
C ARG A 89 -5.65 1.79 24.21
N HIS A 90 -5.37 0.49 24.18
CA HIS A 90 -5.82 -0.45 25.20
C HIS A 90 -4.80 -0.60 26.35
N PRO A 91 -5.19 -1.14 27.51
CA PRO A 91 -4.29 -1.30 28.66
C PRO A 91 -3.05 -2.17 28.38
N ASP A 92 -3.11 -3.10 27.44
CA ASP A 92 -2.00 -3.94 27.02
C ASP A 92 -1.00 -3.23 26.08
N GLY A 93 -1.31 -1.99 25.68
CA GLY A 93 -0.48 -1.17 24.80
C GLY A 93 -0.83 -1.28 23.32
N SER A 94 -1.72 -2.19 22.92
CA SER A 94 -2.25 -2.23 21.55
C SER A 94 -3.08 -0.99 21.23
N TYR A 95 -3.20 -0.69 19.94
CA TYR A 95 -4.00 0.43 19.46
C TYR A 95 -5.11 -0.04 18.55
N GLU A 96 -6.24 0.66 18.60
CA GLU A 96 -7.36 0.48 17.69
C GLU A 96 -7.63 1.78 16.93
N LEU A 97 -7.68 1.69 15.60
CA LEU A 97 -8.02 2.80 14.72
C LEU A 97 -9.28 2.48 13.92
N THR A 98 -10.32 3.29 14.09
CA THR A 98 -11.62 3.11 13.42
C THR A 98 -11.89 4.19 12.38
N ASP A 99 -12.14 3.77 11.14
CA ASP A 99 -12.65 4.62 10.07
C ASP A 99 -14.15 4.90 10.29
N PRO A 100 -14.61 6.15 10.45
CA PRO A 100 -16.00 6.45 10.76
C PRO A 100 -16.95 6.23 9.57
N VAL A 101 -16.42 6.17 8.35
CA VAL A 101 -17.20 6.01 7.11
C VAL A 101 -17.36 4.52 6.80
N THR A 102 -16.26 3.81 6.60
CA THR A 102 -16.30 2.38 6.26
C THR A 102 -16.62 1.51 7.47
N ARG A 103 -16.31 2.02 8.68
CA ARG A 103 -16.38 1.28 9.95
C ARG A 103 -15.49 0.04 9.97
N ILE A 104 -14.41 0.09 9.18
CA ILE A 104 -13.32 -0.85 9.29
C ILE A 104 -12.46 -0.41 10.48
N THR A 105 -12.22 -1.35 11.36
CA THR A 105 -11.35 -1.21 12.51
C THR A 105 -10.01 -1.86 12.19
N ARG A 106 -8.93 -1.19 12.56
CA ARG A 106 -7.55 -1.68 12.45
C ARG A 106 -6.97 -1.82 13.83
N THR A 107 -6.36 -2.95 14.13
CA THR A 107 -5.63 -3.16 15.38
C THR A 107 -4.14 -3.12 15.09
N PHE A 108 -3.37 -2.50 15.98
CA PHE A 108 -1.92 -2.44 15.91
C PHE A 108 -1.29 -3.05 17.17
N GLU A 109 -0.29 -3.89 16.98
CA GLU A 109 0.56 -4.40 18.06
C GLU A 109 1.39 -3.26 18.68
N PRO A 110 1.62 -3.26 20.01
CA PRO A 110 2.47 -2.27 20.66
C PRO A 110 3.91 -2.29 20.11
N PRO A 111 4.66 -1.18 20.24
CA PRO A 111 6.07 -1.18 19.85
C PRO A 111 6.86 -2.27 20.57
N ALA A 112 7.63 -3.05 19.79
CA ALA A 112 8.33 -4.21 20.31
C ALA A 112 9.33 -3.84 21.41
N GLY A 113 9.17 -4.44 22.59
CA GLY A 113 10.04 -4.19 23.75
C GLY A 113 9.75 -2.89 24.51
N ALA A 114 8.76 -2.10 24.09
CA ALA A 114 8.31 -0.93 24.83
C ALA A 114 7.30 -1.31 25.91
N ALA A 115 7.23 -0.51 26.98
CA ALA A 115 6.11 -0.56 27.91
C ALA A 115 4.83 -0.03 27.23
N PRO A 116 3.62 -0.37 27.71
CA PRO A 116 2.37 0.18 27.17
C PRO A 116 2.38 1.71 27.09
N GLY A 117 2.20 2.25 25.88
CA GLY A 117 2.25 3.68 25.60
C GLY A 117 3.65 4.28 25.42
N GLY A 118 4.69 3.44 25.34
CA GLY A 118 6.04 3.88 24.98
C GLY A 118 6.21 4.16 23.49
N ASP A 119 7.30 4.86 23.17
CA ASP A 119 7.67 5.26 21.82
C ASP A 119 8.05 4.06 20.93
N GLY A 120 7.97 4.27 19.62
CA GLY A 120 8.37 3.33 18.59
C GLY A 120 7.26 3.01 17.59
N THR A 121 7.48 1.96 16.80
CA THR A 121 6.58 1.58 15.71
C THR A 121 5.59 0.51 16.18
N ALA A 122 4.30 0.84 16.20
CA ALA A 122 3.20 -0.11 16.38
C ALA A 122 2.69 -0.60 15.02
N ARG A 123 2.71 -1.91 14.81
CA ARG A 123 2.54 -2.52 13.48
C ARG A 123 1.12 -3.02 13.29
N LEU A 124 0.61 -2.96 12.07
CA LEU A 124 -0.71 -3.48 11.75
C LEU A 124 -0.78 -4.98 12.10
N ALA A 125 -1.77 -5.33 12.92
CA ALA A 125 -2.03 -6.68 13.38
C ALA A 125 -3.25 -7.28 12.69
N SER A 126 -4.30 -6.46 12.50
CA SER A 126 -5.52 -6.92 11.86
C SER A 126 -6.38 -5.78 11.32
N LEU A 127 -7.30 -6.14 10.43
CA LEU A 127 -8.44 -5.35 10.02
C LEU A 127 -9.71 -6.17 10.27
N ALA A 128 -10.79 -5.51 10.68
CA ALA A 128 -12.09 -6.13 10.81
C ALA A 128 -13.21 -5.20 10.36
N ASP A 129 -14.28 -5.78 9.80
CA ASP A 129 -15.54 -5.07 9.59
C ASP A 129 -16.49 -5.28 10.78
N ARG A 130 -17.62 -4.55 10.78
CA ARG A 130 -18.66 -4.67 11.82
C ARG A 130 -19.42 -5.99 11.80
N LEU A 131 -19.27 -6.80 10.76
CA LEU A 131 -19.94 -8.09 10.61
C LEU A 131 -19.08 -9.24 11.15
N GLY A 132 -17.87 -8.93 11.65
CA GLY A 132 -16.94 -9.92 12.20
C GLY A 132 -16.07 -10.59 11.15
N ASN A 133 -16.06 -10.10 9.90
CA ASN A 133 -15.07 -10.54 8.92
C ASN A 133 -13.74 -9.86 9.24
N TRP A 134 -12.63 -10.59 9.07
CA TRP A 134 -11.33 -10.14 9.51
C TRP A 134 -10.23 -10.51 8.53
N ILE A 135 -9.16 -9.73 8.59
CA ILE A 135 -7.86 -10.02 8.00
C ILE A 135 -6.83 -9.84 9.11
N SER A 136 -5.98 -10.83 9.37
CA SER A 136 -4.86 -10.71 10.30
C SER A 136 -3.54 -10.68 9.55
N VAL A 137 -2.52 -10.11 10.17
CA VAL A 137 -1.15 -10.03 9.66
C VAL A 137 -0.25 -10.77 10.64
N ASP A 138 0.48 -11.76 10.14
CA ASP A 138 1.47 -12.47 10.93
C ASP A 138 2.87 -11.90 10.62
N TRP A 139 3.61 -11.62 11.69
CA TRP A 139 4.98 -11.11 11.63
C TRP A 139 5.95 -12.16 12.19
N GLU A 140 7.07 -12.39 11.52
CA GLU A 140 8.18 -13.19 12.03
C GLU A 140 8.98 -12.42 13.11
N SER A 141 9.89 -13.12 13.79
CA SER A 141 10.88 -12.48 14.66
C SER A 141 11.65 -11.39 13.89
N LEU A 142 11.95 -10.27 14.55
CA LEU A 142 12.50 -9.04 13.97
C LEU A 142 11.49 -8.22 13.14
N GLY A 143 10.24 -8.65 13.07
CA GLY A 143 9.18 -7.90 12.41
C GLY A 143 9.28 -7.96 10.88
N ARG A 144 9.65 -9.11 10.33
CA ARG A 144 9.50 -9.35 8.88
C ARG A 144 8.07 -9.85 8.65
N PRO A 145 7.31 -9.36 7.66
CA PRO A 145 5.97 -9.85 7.40
C PRO A 145 6.05 -11.29 6.90
N HIS A 146 5.17 -12.14 7.42
CA HIS A 146 5.10 -13.56 7.08
C HIS A 146 3.90 -13.88 6.19
N SER A 147 2.70 -13.53 6.65
CA SER A 147 1.45 -13.81 5.95
C SER A 147 0.34 -12.83 6.32
N MET A 148 -0.73 -12.84 5.51
CA MET A 148 -2.03 -12.30 5.85
C MET A 148 -3.08 -13.40 5.74
N ALA A 149 -3.77 -13.69 6.83
CA ALA A 149 -4.88 -14.62 6.85
C ALA A 149 -6.21 -13.84 6.78
N HIS A 150 -7.19 -14.39 6.07
CA HIS A 150 -8.51 -13.78 5.89
C HIS A 150 -9.60 -14.72 6.39
N SER A 151 -10.66 -14.20 7.01
CA SER A 151 -11.73 -14.99 7.65
C SER A 151 -12.47 -15.96 6.73
N GLY A 152 -12.40 -15.72 5.41
CA GLY A 152 -12.88 -16.63 4.35
C GLY A 152 -11.93 -17.78 3.98
N GLY A 153 -10.79 -17.95 4.67
CA GLY A 153 -9.86 -19.06 4.49
C GLY A 153 -8.71 -18.83 3.51
N TYR A 154 -8.51 -17.59 3.03
CA TYR A 154 -7.32 -17.26 2.24
C TYR A 154 -6.11 -17.02 3.14
N GLU A 155 -4.94 -17.42 2.66
CA GLU A 155 -3.66 -17.13 3.29
C GLU A 155 -2.65 -16.65 2.24
N LEU A 156 -2.32 -15.35 2.31
CA LEU A 156 -1.37 -14.68 1.44
C LEU A 156 -0.01 -14.63 2.13
N HIS A 157 1.01 -15.28 1.58
CA HIS A 157 2.36 -15.30 2.15
C HIS A 157 3.30 -14.30 1.48
N PHE A 158 4.25 -13.80 2.27
CA PHE A 158 5.33 -12.92 1.84
C PHE A 158 6.67 -13.67 1.83
N THR A 159 7.39 -13.60 0.73
CA THR A 159 8.82 -13.98 0.72
C THR A 159 9.67 -12.72 0.77
N CYS A 160 10.47 -12.57 1.82
CA CYS A 160 11.32 -11.40 2.01
C CYS A 160 12.81 -11.74 1.82
N ALA A 161 13.53 -10.92 1.04
CA ALA A 161 14.99 -10.91 0.99
C ALA A 161 15.49 -9.63 1.63
N THR A 162 16.40 -9.74 2.59
CA THR A 162 16.84 -8.63 3.47
C THR A 162 15.64 -7.89 4.09
N ASP A 163 15.33 -6.71 3.57
CA ASP A 163 14.36 -5.71 4.00
C ASP A 163 13.32 -5.43 2.90
N ARG A 164 13.17 -6.33 1.92
CA ARG A 164 12.22 -6.19 0.80
C ARG A 164 11.38 -7.44 0.61
N ILE A 165 10.09 -7.23 0.29
CA ILE A 165 9.23 -8.31 -0.22
C ILE A 165 9.62 -8.57 -1.67
N THR A 166 9.90 -9.83 -1.98
CA THR A 166 10.29 -10.29 -3.33
C THR A 166 9.21 -11.12 -4.00
N HIS A 167 8.35 -11.79 -3.23
CA HIS A 167 7.25 -12.60 -3.78
C HIS A 167 6.00 -12.50 -2.90
N LEU A 168 4.83 -12.55 -3.56
CA LEU A 168 3.56 -12.91 -2.93
C LEU A 168 3.12 -14.29 -3.43
N SER A 169 2.61 -15.12 -2.54
CA SER A 169 2.00 -16.41 -2.91
C SER A 169 0.73 -16.69 -2.12
N LEU A 170 -0.21 -17.40 -2.74
CA LEU A 170 -1.45 -17.84 -2.10
C LEU A 170 -1.35 -19.33 -1.76
N THR A 171 -1.74 -19.72 -0.56
CA THR A 171 -1.89 -21.14 -0.20
C THR A 171 -3.07 -21.76 -0.93
N THR A 172 -2.85 -22.90 -1.57
CA THR A 172 -3.90 -23.71 -2.22
C THR A 172 -3.77 -25.18 -1.80
N PRO A 173 -4.80 -26.02 -2.00
CA PRO A 173 -4.71 -27.45 -1.71
C PRO A 173 -3.57 -28.18 -2.44
N ASP A 174 -3.21 -27.70 -3.63
CA ASP A 174 -2.14 -28.28 -4.46
C ASP A 174 -0.75 -27.68 -4.15
N GLY A 175 -0.66 -26.79 -3.16
CA GLY A 175 0.56 -26.08 -2.76
C GLY A 175 0.49 -24.57 -3.00
N PRO A 176 1.55 -23.81 -2.63
CA PRO A 176 1.57 -22.37 -2.79
C PRO A 176 1.65 -21.97 -4.27
N VAL A 177 0.80 -21.03 -4.68
CA VAL A 177 0.80 -20.45 -6.02
C VAL A 177 1.38 -19.03 -5.96
N ARG A 178 2.46 -18.79 -6.70
CA ARG A 178 3.08 -17.46 -6.85
C ARG A 178 2.12 -16.49 -7.55
N LEU A 179 1.79 -15.38 -6.90
CA LEU A 179 0.93 -14.34 -7.44
C LEU A 179 1.72 -13.18 -8.05
N ARG A 180 2.79 -12.74 -7.37
CA ARG A 180 3.60 -11.59 -7.78
C ARG A 180 5.08 -11.83 -7.48
N THR A 181 5.93 -11.25 -8.31
CA THR A 181 7.37 -11.10 -8.04
C THR A 181 7.79 -9.64 -8.15
N TYR A 182 8.78 -9.26 -7.35
CA TYR A 182 9.28 -7.89 -7.28
C TYR A 182 10.79 -7.87 -7.44
N ALA A 183 11.27 -6.94 -8.25
CA ALA A 183 12.70 -6.65 -8.39
C ALA A 183 12.99 -5.23 -7.96
N TYR A 184 14.22 -5.03 -7.48
CA TYR A 184 14.71 -3.77 -6.94
C TYR A 184 16.06 -3.44 -7.56
N SER A 185 16.35 -2.15 -7.64
CA SER A 185 17.71 -1.64 -7.89
C SER A 185 18.60 -1.85 -6.67
N GLU A 186 19.91 -1.70 -6.83
CA GLU A 186 20.89 -1.73 -5.73
C GLU A 186 20.61 -0.67 -4.64
N ARG A 187 19.95 0.43 -5.02
CA ARG A 187 19.51 1.50 -4.09
C ARG A 187 18.19 1.19 -3.38
N GLY A 188 17.61 0.00 -3.63
CA GLY A 188 16.37 -0.44 -2.99
C GLY A 188 15.09 0.14 -3.58
N PHE A 189 15.14 0.81 -4.74
CA PHE A 189 13.95 1.26 -5.46
C PHE A 189 13.35 0.12 -6.27
N LEU A 190 12.03 -0.06 -6.20
CA LEU A 190 11.30 -1.03 -7.00
C LEU A 190 11.47 -0.74 -8.50
N THR A 191 11.93 -1.74 -9.26
CA THR A 191 12.19 -1.63 -10.71
C THR A 191 11.24 -2.46 -11.54
N SER A 192 10.67 -3.54 -11.01
CA SER A 192 9.65 -4.29 -11.73
C SER A 192 8.73 -5.09 -10.84
N VAL A 193 7.54 -5.37 -11.36
CA VAL A 193 6.52 -6.24 -10.78
C VAL A 193 6.07 -7.19 -11.87
N ALA A 194 6.18 -8.49 -11.67
CA ALA A 194 5.63 -9.48 -12.59
C ALA A 194 4.48 -10.24 -11.95
N ASP A 195 3.49 -10.62 -12.75
CA ASP A 195 2.41 -11.50 -12.29
C ASP A 195 2.78 -12.99 -12.44
N ALA A 196 1.79 -13.86 -12.21
CA ALA A 196 1.97 -15.31 -12.28
C ALA A 196 2.47 -15.79 -13.67
N ASP A 197 2.12 -15.08 -14.75
CA ASP A 197 2.49 -15.38 -16.14
C ASP A 197 3.79 -14.66 -16.57
N ASP A 198 4.52 -14.08 -15.62
CA ASP A 198 5.72 -13.27 -15.83
C ASP A 198 5.49 -12.00 -16.70
N ARG A 199 4.23 -11.60 -16.91
CA ARG A 199 3.90 -10.31 -17.55
C ARG A 199 4.32 -9.20 -16.58
N THR A 200 5.19 -8.32 -17.06
CA THR A 200 5.98 -7.44 -16.19
C THR A 200 5.63 -5.96 -16.41
N THR A 201 5.31 -5.25 -15.33
CA THR A 201 5.34 -3.79 -15.27
C THR A 201 6.75 -3.34 -14.84
N ARG A 202 7.32 -2.36 -15.53
CA ARG A 202 8.69 -1.85 -15.27
C ARG A 202 8.67 -0.39 -14.85
N TYR A 203 9.50 -0.02 -13.89
CA TYR A 203 9.66 1.33 -13.37
C TYR A 203 11.09 1.80 -13.56
N GLN A 204 11.23 3.07 -13.93
CA GLN A 204 12.48 3.81 -13.94
C GLN A 204 12.38 4.94 -12.92
N ALA A 205 13.35 5.02 -12.02
CA ALA A 205 13.40 6.03 -10.99
C ALA A 205 14.64 6.93 -11.15
N ASP A 206 14.51 8.21 -10.80
CA ASP A 206 15.65 9.10 -10.67
C ASP A 206 16.44 8.84 -9.37
N GLU A 207 17.49 9.62 -9.13
CA GLU A 207 18.34 9.49 -7.96
C GLU A 207 17.62 9.77 -6.63
N ARG A 208 16.46 10.44 -6.66
CA ARG A 208 15.62 10.69 -5.48
C ARG A 208 14.58 9.59 -5.26
N GLY A 209 14.55 8.57 -6.12
CA GLY A 209 13.58 7.48 -6.08
C GLY A 209 12.23 7.83 -6.70
N ARG A 210 12.12 8.92 -7.46
CA ARG A 210 10.87 9.30 -8.13
C ARG A 210 10.74 8.57 -9.45
N ILE A 211 9.57 7.99 -9.72
CA ILE A 211 9.30 7.34 -11.01
C ILE A 211 9.32 8.39 -12.12
N VAL A 212 10.32 8.31 -13.00
CA VAL A 212 10.45 9.15 -14.21
C VAL A 212 9.86 8.48 -15.44
N ALA A 213 9.72 7.15 -15.42
CA ALA A 213 8.97 6.42 -16.43
C ALA A 213 8.48 5.08 -15.90
N TRP A 214 7.39 4.58 -16.48
CA TRP A 214 6.98 3.19 -16.28
C TRP A 214 6.27 2.63 -17.51
N THR A 215 6.36 1.32 -17.67
CA THR A 215 5.77 0.57 -18.77
C THR A 215 4.88 -0.53 -18.22
N ASP A 216 3.62 -0.57 -18.64
CA ASP A 216 2.65 -1.59 -18.22
C ASP A 216 2.90 -2.95 -18.92
N THR A 217 2.15 -3.97 -18.50
CA THR A 217 2.22 -5.32 -19.06
C THR A 217 1.83 -5.41 -20.55
N ASN A 218 1.20 -4.38 -21.12
CA ASN A 218 0.82 -4.27 -22.52
C ASN A 218 1.83 -3.44 -23.35
N GLY A 219 2.93 -3.00 -22.75
CA GLY A 219 3.95 -2.18 -23.39
C GLY A 219 3.61 -0.69 -23.48
N ARG A 220 2.53 -0.22 -22.86
CA ARG A 220 2.22 1.22 -22.80
C ARG A 220 3.16 1.89 -21.82
N SER A 221 3.78 2.98 -22.27
CA SER A 221 4.76 3.70 -21.47
C SER A 221 4.30 5.11 -21.12
N PHE A 222 4.63 5.53 -19.91
CA PHE A 222 4.39 6.85 -19.36
C PHE A 222 5.71 7.42 -18.84
N SER A 223 5.90 8.73 -18.94
CA SER A 223 7.07 9.44 -18.42
C SER A 223 6.69 10.72 -17.70
N TYR A 224 7.53 11.14 -16.76
CA TYR A 224 7.30 12.26 -15.85
C TYR A 224 8.59 13.05 -15.64
N THR A 225 8.47 14.37 -15.53
CA THR A 225 9.55 15.24 -15.06
C THR A 225 9.07 16.06 -13.87
N TYR A 226 9.97 16.34 -12.94
CA TYR A 226 9.65 16.94 -11.66
C TYR A 226 10.47 18.20 -11.42
N ASP A 227 9.90 19.13 -10.65
CA ASP A 227 10.67 20.22 -10.03
C ASP A 227 11.34 19.76 -8.72
N ASP A 228 12.10 20.66 -8.10
CA ASP A 228 12.84 20.40 -6.85
C ASP A 228 11.93 20.17 -5.65
N ALA A 229 10.69 20.64 -5.74
CA ALA A 229 9.67 20.46 -4.73
C ALA A 229 8.94 19.13 -4.86
N ASP A 230 9.36 18.23 -5.77
CA ASP A 230 8.77 16.92 -6.09
C ASP A 230 7.40 16.98 -6.78
N ARG A 231 7.10 18.08 -7.48
CA ARG A 231 5.86 18.22 -8.26
C ARG A 231 6.12 17.84 -9.71
N CYS A 232 5.23 17.05 -10.29
CA CYS A 232 5.24 16.71 -11.71
C CYS A 232 4.91 17.95 -12.54
N VAL A 233 5.88 18.41 -13.34
CA VAL A 233 5.74 19.58 -14.21
C VAL A 233 5.53 19.20 -15.68
N HIS A 234 5.82 17.96 -16.06
CA HIS A 234 5.51 17.41 -17.37
C HIS A 234 5.22 15.92 -17.27
N HIS A 235 4.25 15.44 -18.05
CA HIS A 235 4.01 14.01 -18.24
C HIS A 235 3.70 13.73 -19.72
N SER A 236 4.07 12.54 -20.18
CA SER A 236 3.69 12.04 -21.50
C SER A 236 3.37 10.54 -21.44
N GLY A 237 2.50 10.06 -22.32
CA GLY A 237 2.18 8.64 -22.41
C GLY A 237 1.00 8.37 -23.34
N GLY A 238 1.12 7.31 -24.15
CA GLY A 238 0.11 6.90 -25.12
C GLY A 238 0.57 5.67 -25.91
N GLY A 239 -0.19 4.58 -25.82
CA GLY A 239 -0.14 3.49 -26.80
C GLY A 239 -0.81 3.92 -28.13
N PRO A 240 -0.66 3.15 -29.22
CA PRO A 240 -1.02 3.58 -30.56
C PRO A 240 -2.49 4.00 -30.65
N VAL A 241 -2.75 5.16 -31.27
CA VAL A 241 -4.09 5.57 -31.68
C VAL A 241 -4.57 4.54 -32.72
N ARG A 242 -5.43 3.60 -32.32
CA ARG A 242 -6.29 2.93 -33.29
C ARG A 242 -7.38 3.93 -33.68
N VAL A 243 -7.13 4.67 -34.75
CA VAL A 243 -8.21 5.30 -35.51
C VAL A 243 -9.02 4.14 -36.10
N ALA A 244 -10.20 3.88 -35.56
CA ALA A 244 -11.15 3.02 -36.24
C ALA A 244 -11.40 3.65 -37.63
N PRO A 245 -11.21 2.93 -38.75
CA PRO A 245 -11.55 3.49 -40.05
C PRO A 245 -13.02 3.84 -40.02
N GLY A 246 -13.33 5.13 -40.26
CA GLY A 246 -14.69 5.57 -40.47
C GLY A 246 -15.31 4.72 -41.56
N ARG A 247 -16.41 4.03 -41.26
CA ARG A 247 -17.24 3.41 -42.30
C ARG A 247 -17.83 4.54 -43.13
N HIS A 248 -17.15 4.89 -44.21
CA HIS A 248 -17.80 5.49 -45.35
C HIS A 248 -18.77 4.46 -45.93
N HIS A 249 -20.06 4.64 -45.67
CA HIS A 249 -21.10 4.10 -46.53
C HIS A 249 -21.64 5.26 -47.37
N ARG A 250 -21.11 5.41 -48.58
CA ARG A 250 -21.78 6.12 -49.66
C ARG A 250 -22.71 5.14 -50.38
N SER A 251 -23.99 5.49 -50.34
CA SER A 251 -24.98 5.47 -51.43
C SER A 251 -25.40 4.17 -52.14
N GLY A 252 -26.73 3.96 -52.12
CA GLY A 252 -27.63 3.62 -53.23
C GLY A 252 -29.05 3.96 -52.74
N ILE A 253 -29.80 4.91 -53.30
CA ILE A 253 -30.55 4.87 -54.58
C ILE A 253 -31.23 3.51 -54.75
N ASP A 254 -32.49 3.40 -54.34
CA ASP A 254 -33.69 3.49 -55.21
C ASP A 254 -34.90 3.98 -54.39
#